data_AF-A0A1G9X8C6-F1
#
_entry.id   AF-A0A1G9X8C6-F1
#
_cell.length_a   1.000
_cell.length_b   1.000
_cell.length_c   1.000
_cell.angle_alpha   90.00
_cell.angle_beta   90.00
_cell.angle_gamma   90.00
#
_symmetry.space_group_name_H-M   'P 1'
#
loop_
_entity.id
_entity.type
_entity.pdbx_description
1 polymer ?
#
loop_
_entity_poly.entity_id
_entity_poly.type
_entity_poly.pdbx_seq_one_letter_code
_entity_poly.pdbx_strand_id
1 'polypeptide(L)'
;MRGLVSKVSRLCAGLMLIGVVSYVEGQQALALPIQEELIAAVAPDVSSSMAVLGSPFKKAPYARNVWDMQLFDGKIYLGHGNSSNETPSPNAGPVPIYYWDLAQNKFSVQDVTYTNPSTGRVTTNVYVMDEQIDNFKVLNGELYIPGNDSRVPGWAYGNFYRLNGDHWDQYMNIPGGIHVYDMAYYKGKLYAALGAIEGPLIYVSSNRGNSWTRLDSVSQFGIMRAYNLFELGDALYASSATAGKTQGVANEKGYMISIKQNSSQTSKLTFTSSQLFPGLSFVTKPGEVNVPGVSGQPWLKLLRTTPVNDRLLYIPGVIYNDHQSIPQGLFSAGANFQNVRKEQLPNPAVVPIDILERGETVYVLGYIKEAPGHYTNYVYRKSTGSFGASGEGWREVFHFGRDTFARSFEEQNGDFYFGLGSYADVVPASTGTILKLSAGAY
;
A
#
# COMPACT_ATOMS: atom_id res chain seq x y z
N MET A 1 36.42 70.09 -10.94
CA MET A 1 35.02 70.56 -10.95
C MET A 1 34.13 69.42 -10.48
N ARG A 2 33.38 69.64 -9.39
CA ARG A 2 32.15 68.95 -8.90
C ARG A 2 32.14 67.41 -8.99
N GLY A 3 32.33 66.65 -7.91
CA GLY A 3 31.36 66.41 -6.81
C GLY A 3 30.75 65.01 -7.03
N LEU A 4 30.45 64.12 -6.07
CA LEU A 4 30.16 64.21 -4.65
C LEU A 4 30.28 62.78 -4.04
N VAL A 5 30.82 62.71 -2.82
CA VAL A 5 30.34 61.95 -1.65
C VAL A 5 30.42 60.41 -1.63
N SER A 6 31.40 59.94 -0.85
CA SER A 6 31.38 58.73 -0.04
C SER A 6 30.80 59.00 1.36
N LYS A 7 30.40 57.91 2.05
CA LYS A 7 29.88 57.74 3.43
C LYS A 7 28.35 57.59 3.50
N VAL A 8 27.89 56.49 4.10
CA VAL A 8 27.50 56.42 5.52
C VAL A 8 27.14 54.97 5.87
N SER A 9 27.76 54.49 6.95
CA SER A 9 27.45 53.28 7.71
C SER A 9 26.31 53.54 8.71
N ARG A 10 25.42 52.57 8.96
CA ARG A 10 24.68 52.32 10.23
C ARG A 10 24.30 50.82 10.23
N LEU A 11 24.76 49.94 11.11
CA LEU A 11 24.72 49.81 12.57
C LEU A 11 23.32 49.44 13.13
N CYS A 12 23.37 48.55 14.15
CA CYS A 12 22.33 48.04 15.06
C CYS A 12 21.79 46.64 14.69
N ALA A 13 21.74 45.64 15.57
CA ALA A 13 22.18 45.54 16.96
C ALA A 13 22.34 44.04 17.32
N GLY A 14 23.39 43.73 18.08
CA GLY A 14 23.50 42.46 18.80
C GLY A 14 22.74 42.52 20.12
N LEU A 15 22.20 41.37 20.54
CA LEU A 15 22.03 41.04 21.95
C LEU A 15 22.85 39.77 22.21
N MET A 16 24.07 39.96 22.73
CA MET A 16 24.74 38.97 23.57
C MET A 16 24.46 39.35 25.01
N LEU A 17 23.80 38.46 25.77
CA LEU A 17 23.93 38.47 27.22
C LEU A 17 25.33 37.93 27.56
N ILE A 18 26.20 38.80 28.06
CA ILE A 18 27.42 38.40 28.77
C ILE A 18 27.12 38.56 30.25
N GLY A 19 27.02 37.43 30.94
CA GLY A 19 27.06 37.37 32.39
C GLY A 19 28.43 37.82 32.90
N VAL A 20 28.42 38.67 33.92
CA VAL A 20 29.59 39.08 34.66
C VAL A 20 30.13 37.86 35.42
N VAL A 21 31.36 37.45 35.11
CA VAL A 21 32.13 36.54 35.97
C VAL A 21 33.41 37.27 36.36
N SER A 22 33.46 37.67 37.62
CA SER A 22 34.66 38.16 38.31
C SER A 22 35.64 36.99 38.52
N TYR A 23 36.87 37.14 38.02
CA TYR A 23 37.95 36.19 38.25
C TYR A 23 38.61 36.41 39.61
N VAL A 24 38.59 35.38 40.45
CA VAL A 24 39.56 35.13 41.52
C VAL A 24 40.27 33.82 41.17
N GLU A 25 41.57 33.80 41.42
CA GLU A 25 42.54 32.76 41.05
C GLU A 25 42.16 31.33 41.46
N GLY A 26 42.57 30.36 40.63
CA GLY A 26 42.88 29.00 41.08
C GLY A 26 42.01 27.89 40.50
N GLN A 27 42.69 26.91 39.89
CA GLN A 27 42.24 25.59 39.43
C GLN A 27 41.44 25.52 38.12
N GLN A 28 42.13 24.94 37.12
CA GLN A 28 41.54 24.39 35.91
C GLN A 28 40.52 23.30 36.27
N ALA A 29 39.25 23.55 35.98
CA ALA A 29 38.28 22.49 35.74
C ALA A 29 37.96 22.49 34.24
N LEU A 30 38.38 21.43 33.55
CA LEU A 30 37.93 21.13 32.19
C LEU A 30 36.42 20.84 32.26
N ALA A 31 35.59 21.85 32.01
CA ALA A 31 34.19 21.65 31.73
C ALA A 31 34.07 21.00 30.35
N LEU A 32 33.87 19.67 30.33
CA LEU A 32 33.42 18.97 29.13
C LEU A 32 32.10 19.60 28.69
N PRO A 33 31.88 19.85 27.39
CA PRO A 33 30.59 20.32 26.92
C PRO A 33 29.57 19.23 27.25
N ILE A 34 28.58 19.58 28.07
CA ILE A 34 27.38 18.77 28.25
C ILE A 34 26.73 18.72 26.86
N GLN A 35 26.87 17.58 26.18
CA GLN A 35 25.96 17.24 25.10
C GLN A 35 24.59 17.15 25.76
N GLU A 36 23.73 18.13 25.51
CA GLU A 36 22.29 17.92 25.67
C GLU A 36 21.95 16.73 24.77
N GLU A 37 21.82 15.54 25.38
CA GLU A 37 21.09 14.45 24.78
C GLU A 37 19.70 15.01 24.47
N LEU A 38 19.44 15.29 23.19
CA LEU A 38 18.07 15.41 22.70
C LEU A 38 17.40 14.08 23.01
N ILE A 39 16.70 14.01 24.15
CA ILE A 39 15.74 12.96 24.42
C ILE A 39 14.74 13.07 23.27
N ALA A 40 14.80 12.14 22.32
CA ALA A 40 13.79 12.04 21.28
C ALA A 40 12.44 11.92 21.99
N ALA A 41 11.58 12.92 21.82
CA ALA A 41 10.26 12.90 22.42
C ALA A 41 9.56 11.60 22.04
N VAL A 42 9.05 10.87 23.04
CA VAL A 42 8.25 9.68 22.82
C VAL A 42 7.06 10.08 21.97
N ALA A 43 6.82 9.36 20.87
CA ALA A 43 5.70 9.65 20.00
C ALA A 43 4.37 9.48 20.76
N PRO A 44 3.38 10.37 20.52
CA PRO A 44 2.17 10.42 21.34
C PRO A 44 1.22 9.25 21.07
N ASP A 45 0.55 8.80 22.14
CA ASP A 45 -0.69 8.02 22.05
C ASP A 45 -1.85 8.96 21.73
N VAL A 46 -2.46 8.79 20.56
CA VAL A 46 -3.57 9.65 20.08
C VAL A 46 -4.92 8.94 20.13
N SER A 47 -5.05 7.87 20.91
CA SER A 47 -6.28 7.06 21.02
C SER A 47 -7.54 7.87 21.31
N SER A 48 -7.43 8.88 22.19
CA SER A 48 -8.52 9.76 22.62
C SER A 48 -8.84 10.88 21.63
N SER A 49 -7.89 11.25 20.76
CA SER A 49 -8.05 12.30 19.75
C SER A 49 -8.68 11.79 18.46
N MET A 50 -8.87 10.48 18.34
CA MET A 50 -9.26 9.82 17.11
C MET A 50 -10.78 9.85 16.91
N ALA A 51 -11.23 10.59 15.91
CA ALA A 51 -12.65 10.72 15.57
C ALA A 51 -13.13 9.49 14.77
N VAL A 52 -14.33 9.01 15.09
CA VAL A 52 -15.01 7.97 14.30
C VAL A 52 -15.91 8.65 13.27
N LEU A 53 -15.61 8.48 11.99
CA LEU A 53 -16.43 9.03 10.90
C LEU A 53 -17.66 8.16 10.61
N GLY A 54 -17.53 6.84 10.81
CA GLY A 54 -18.62 5.86 10.68
C GLY A 54 -18.20 4.61 9.91
N SER A 55 -19.16 3.72 9.63
CA SER A 55 -18.95 2.52 8.79
C SER A 55 -19.98 2.50 7.66
N PRO A 56 -19.59 2.86 6.42
CA PRO A 56 -20.55 3.02 5.32
C PRO A 56 -21.03 1.68 4.74
N PHE A 57 -20.35 0.57 5.06
CA PHE A 57 -20.58 -0.72 4.42
C PHE A 57 -21.73 -1.50 5.06
N LYS A 58 -22.61 -2.06 4.20
CA LYS A 58 -23.79 -2.84 4.61
C LYS A 58 -23.61 -4.36 4.51
N LYS A 59 -22.43 -4.83 4.11
CA LYS A 59 -22.12 -6.26 3.92
C LYS A 59 -21.78 -6.94 5.25
N ALA A 60 -21.64 -8.27 5.23
CA ALA A 60 -21.21 -9.04 6.39
C ALA A 60 -19.87 -8.53 6.95
N PRO A 61 -19.61 -8.67 8.26
CA PRO A 61 -18.52 -7.98 8.93
C PRO A 61 -17.15 -8.02 8.24
N TYR A 62 -16.73 -9.19 7.74
CA TYR A 62 -15.43 -9.35 7.09
C TYR A 62 -15.37 -8.73 5.69
N ALA A 63 -16.47 -8.75 4.94
CA ALA A 63 -16.57 -8.08 3.64
C ALA A 63 -16.57 -6.54 3.76
N ARG A 64 -16.61 -6.00 4.99
CA ARG A 64 -16.44 -4.57 5.25
C ARG A 64 -14.98 -4.18 5.45
N ASN A 65 -14.03 -5.12 5.38
CA ASN A 65 -12.60 -4.81 5.43
C ASN A 65 -12.29 -3.65 4.47
N VAL A 66 -11.61 -2.63 4.98
CA VAL A 66 -11.15 -1.52 4.14
C VAL A 66 -9.84 -1.94 3.49
N TRP A 67 -9.95 -2.66 2.38
CA TRP A 67 -8.79 -3.21 1.66
C TRP A 67 -7.88 -2.11 1.17
N ASP A 68 -8.43 -0.96 0.77
CA ASP A 68 -7.64 0.16 0.27
C ASP A 68 -8.34 1.48 0.55
N MET A 69 -7.54 2.53 0.70
CA MET A 69 -8.00 3.91 0.73
C MET A 69 -7.19 4.69 -0.29
N GLN A 70 -7.87 5.46 -1.14
CA GLN A 70 -7.18 6.25 -2.16
C GLN A 70 -7.75 7.66 -2.18
N LEU A 71 -6.89 8.62 -1.85
CA LEU A 71 -7.18 10.03 -2.03
C LEU A 71 -7.13 10.39 -3.51
N PHE A 72 -8.21 10.98 -4.03
CA PHE A 72 -8.28 11.51 -5.39
C PHE A 72 -9.34 12.62 -5.48
N ASP A 73 -8.96 13.78 -6.02
CA ASP A 73 -9.87 14.90 -6.27
C ASP A 73 -10.78 15.27 -5.06
N GLY A 74 -10.15 15.46 -3.90
CA GLY A 74 -10.83 15.86 -2.65
C GLY A 74 -11.74 14.79 -2.04
N LYS A 75 -11.61 13.53 -2.49
CA LYS A 75 -12.39 12.39 -2.00
C LYS A 75 -11.46 11.26 -1.60
N ILE A 76 -11.83 10.53 -0.55
CA ILE A 76 -11.12 9.30 -0.16
C ILE A 76 -11.99 8.11 -0.51
N TYR A 77 -11.59 7.39 -1.55
CA TYR A 77 -12.28 6.20 -2.05
C TYR A 77 -11.95 4.98 -1.18
N LEU A 78 -12.95 4.11 -0.97
CA LEU A 78 -12.87 3.01 0.00
C LEU A 78 -13.05 1.65 -0.68
N GLY A 79 -12.02 0.81 -0.63
CA GLY A 79 -12.02 -0.54 -1.18
C GLY A 79 -12.58 -1.51 -0.15
N HIS A 80 -13.51 -2.38 -0.55
CA HIS A 80 -14.15 -3.37 0.32
C HIS A 80 -14.71 -4.55 -0.49
N GLY A 81 -15.34 -5.50 0.17
CA GLY A 81 -15.84 -6.75 -0.41
C GLY A 81 -15.01 -7.95 0.04
N ASN A 82 -15.19 -9.09 -0.62
CA ASN A 82 -14.35 -10.26 -0.41
C ASN A 82 -14.52 -11.20 -1.60
N SER A 83 -13.45 -11.42 -2.36
CA SER A 83 -13.44 -12.35 -3.50
C SER A 83 -13.03 -13.78 -3.10
N SER A 84 -12.83 -14.04 -1.81
CA SER A 84 -12.51 -15.38 -1.33
C SER A 84 -13.70 -16.31 -1.50
N ASN A 85 -13.44 -17.55 -1.90
CA ASN A 85 -14.44 -18.62 -1.82
C ASN A 85 -14.63 -19.16 -0.40
N GLU A 86 -13.79 -18.72 0.54
CA GLU A 86 -13.76 -19.21 1.91
C GLU A 86 -14.55 -18.33 2.88
N THR A 87 -14.90 -18.92 4.03
CA THR A 87 -15.47 -18.18 5.17
C THR A 87 -14.52 -17.07 5.63
N PRO A 88 -15.02 -16.03 6.34
CA PRO A 88 -16.37 -15.84 6.89
C PRO A 88 -17.32 -15.03 6.00
N SER A 89 -16.93 -14.61 4.80
CA SER A 89 -17.82 -13.84 3.91
C SER A 89 -17.52 -14.15 2.44
N PRO A 90 -17.78 -15.37 1.96
CA PRO A 90 -17.37 -15.78 0.62
C PRO A 90 -18.09 -14.95 -0.46
N ASN A 91 -17.37 -14.56 -1.52
CA ASN A 91 -17.88 -13.89 -2.72
C ASN A 91 -18.94 -12.83 -2.41
N ALA A 92 -18.49 -11.73 -1.78
CA ALA A 92 -19.35 -10.80 -1.08
C ALA A 92 -19.91 -9.65 -1.94
N GLY A 93 -19.57 -9.56 -3.22
CA GLY A 93 -20.07 -8.58 -4.16
C GLY A 93 -21.50 -8.85 -4.66
N PRO A 94 -21.95 -8.08 -5.68
CA PRO A 94 -21.30 -6.86 -6.15
C PRO A 94 -21.22 -5.83 -5.01
N VAL A 95 -20.24 -4.93 -5.06
CA VAL A 95 -20.00 -3.95 -3.99
C VAL A 95 -20.14 -2.50 -4.48
N PRO A 96 -20.77 -1.61 -3.71
CA PRO A 96 -20.87 -0.20 -4.11
C PRO A 96 -19.54 0.54 -3.95
N ILE A 97 -19.32 1.59 -4.76
CA ILE A 97 -18.14 2.46 -4.63
C ILE A 97 -18.45 3.57 -3.63
N TYR A 98 -17.96 3.40 -2.39
CA TYR A 98 -18.04 4.43 -1.35
C TYR A 98 -16.85 5.37 -1.42
N TYR A 99 -17.08 6.65 -1.09
CA TYR A 99 -16.02 7.59 -0.76
C TYR A 99 -16.43 8.51 0.39
N TRP A 100 -15.43 9.00 1.12
CA TRP A 100 -15.58 10.13 2.03
C TRP A 100 -15.31 11.43 1.27
N ASP A 101 -16.32 12.30 1.19
CA ASP A 101 -16.19 13.64 0.62
C ASP A 101 -15.61 14.58 1.67
N LEU A 102 -14.42 15.12 1.41
CA LEU A 102 -13.72 15.97 2.38
C LEU A 102 -14.31 17.38 2.48
N ALA A 103 -14.91 17.88 1.41
CA ALA A 103 -15.57 19.18 1.43
C ALA A 103 -16.91 19.11 2.19
N GLN A 104 -17.64 18.01 2.02
CA GLN A 104 -18.96 17.83 2.60
C GLN A 104 -18.95 17.10 3.95
N ASN A 105 -17.82 16.52 4.34
CA ASN A 105 -17.66 15.68 5.54
C ASN A 105 -18.75 14.60 5.65
N LYS A 106 -18.95 13.83 4.58
CA LYS A 106 -19.92 12.74 4.56
C LYS A 106 -19.49 11.59 3.65
N PHE A 107 -20.00 10.40 3.94
CA PHE A 107 -19.94 9.29 2.99
C PHE A 107 -20.94 9.51 1.85
N SER A 108 -20.49 9.19 0.65
CA SER A 108 -21.32 9.15 -0.56
C SER A 108 -21.03 7.89 -1.36
N VAL A 109 -21.92 7.58 -2.29
CA VAL A 109 -21.78 6.48 -3.24
C VAL A 109 -21.73 7.06 -4.64
N GLN A 110 -20.96 6.46 -5.53
CA GLN A 110 -20.82 6.91 -6.90
C GLN A 110 -21.52 5.99 -7.90
N ASP A 111 -22.07 6.59 -8.96
CA ASP A 111 -22.66 5.84 -10.06
C ASP A 111 -21.59 5.09 -10.87
N VAL A 112 -21.99 3.96 -11.41
CA VAL A 112 -21.22 3.06 -12.27
C VAL A 112 -22.05 2.77 -13.51
N THR A 113 -21.53 3.15 -14.67
CA THR A 113 -22.16 2.97 -15.98
C THR A 113 -21.39 1.94 -16.79
N TYR A 114 -22.11 1.04 -17.44
CA TYR A 114 -21.51 0.01 -18.27
C TYR A 114 -22.42 -0.42 -19.43
N THR A 115 -21.81 -0.95 -20.49
CA THR A 115 -22.52 -1.63 -21.57
C THR A 115 -22.30 -3.13 -21.44
N ASN A 116 -23.38 -3.90 -21.26
CA ASN A 116 -23.28 -5.35 -21.19
C ASN A 116 -22.83 -5.90 -22.57
N PRO A 117 -21.68 -6.58 -22.67
CA PRO A 117 -21.15 -7.00 -23.98
C PRO A 117 -22.01 -8.09 -24.65
N SER A 118 -22.78 -8.87 -23.88
CA SER A 118 -23.65 -9.93 -24.41
C SER A 118 -24.98 -9.39 -24.94
N THR A 119 -25.46 -8.24 -24.44
CA THR A 119 -26.79 -7.71 -24.81
C THR A 119 -26.75 -6.32 -25.46
N GLY A 120 -25.61 -5.62 -25.41
CA GLY A 120 -25.48 -4.23 -25.84
C GLY A 120 -26.22 -3.21 -24.95
N ARG A 121 -26.83 -3.65 -23.85
CA ARG A 121 -27.62 -2.77 -22.97
C ARG A 121 -26.71 -1.92 -22.08
N VAL A 122 -26.91 -0.61 -22.12
CA VAL A 122 -26.32 0.34 -21.16
C VAL A 122 -27.08 0.28 -19.84
N THR A 123 -26.35 0.19 -18.74
CA THR A 123 -26.89 0.14 -17.37
C THR A 123 -26.11 1.09 -16.49
N THR A 124 -26.81 1.87 -15.67
CA THR A 124 -26.23 2.67 -14.60
C THR A 124 -26.75 2.15 -13.26
N ASN A 125 -25.85 1.98 -12.30
CA ASN A 125 -26.12 1.55 -10.94
C ASN A 125 -25.03 2.12 -10.02
N VAL A 126 -24.83 1.59 -8.81
CA VAL A 126 -23.81 2.10 -7.87
C VAL A 126 -22.73 1.09 -7.50
N TYR A 127 -22.73 -0.07 -8.15
CA TYR A 127 -21.92 -1.24 -7.81
C TYR A 127 -20.87 -1.53 -8.88
N VAL A 128 -19.69 -1.95 -8.44
CA VAL A 128 -18.79 -2.74 -9.28
C VAL A 128 -19.38 -4.15 -9.42
N MET A 129 -19.40 -4.68 -10.63
CA MET A 129 -19.87 -6.03 -10.93
C MET A 129 -18.80 -7.09 -10.66
N ASP A 130 -18.06 -6.91 -9.57
CA ASP A 130 -16.95 -7.73 -9.09
C ASP A 130 -17.17 -8.02 -7.59
N GLU A 131 -16.53 -9.07 -7.07
CA GLU A 131 -16.73 -9.50 -5.67
C GLU A 131 -16.02 -8.58 -4.65
N GLN A 132 -15.00 -7.84 -5.09
CA GLN A 132 -14.17 -6.99 -4.24
C GLN A 132 -13.58 -5.80 -5.02
N ILE A 133 -13.49 -4.65 -4.34
CA ILE A 133 -12.58 -3.56 -4.71
C ILE A 133 -11.36 -3.73 -3.82
N ASP A 134 -10.30 -4.35 -4.36
CA ASP A 134 -9.10 -4.67 -3.59
C ASP A 134 -8.12 -3.49 -3.52
N ASN A 135 -7.97 -2.76 -4.62
CA ASN A 135 -7.12 -1.60 -4.71
C ASN A 135 -7.70 -0.56 -5.68
N PHE A 136 -7.30 0.69 -5.49
CA PHE A 136 -7.41 1.75 -6.49
C PHE A 136 -6.04 2.06 -7.06
N LYS A 137 -6.02 2.54 -8.30
CA LYS A 137 -4.77 2.93 -8.98
C LYS A 137 -4.91 4.32 -9.57
N VAL A 138 -4.03 5.23 -9.19
CA VAL A 138 -3.87 6.52 -9.90
C VAL A 138 -2.89 6.30 -11.05
N LEU A 139 -3.41 6.24 -12.27
CA LEU A 139 -2.65 5.92 -13.48
C LEU A 139 -2.72 7.10 -14.44
N ASN A 140 -1.59 7.76 -14.67
CA ASN A 140 -1.52 8.95 -15.55
C ASN A 140 -2.53 10.05 -15.17
N GLY A 141 -2.69 10.30 -13.87
CA GLY A 141 -3.61 11.32 -13.33
C GLY A 141 -5.09 10.93 -13.35
N GLU A 142 -5.45 9.72 -13.78
CA GLU A 142 -6.81 9.19 -13.76
C GLU A 142 -6.93 8.10 -12.70
N LEU A 143 -8.11 7.94 -12.10
CA LEU A 143 -8.37 6.94 -11.08
C LEU A 143 -9.00 5.68 -11.69
N TYR A 144 -8.44 4.53 -11.35
CA TYR A 144 -8.86 3.21 -11.83
C TYR A 144 -9.15 2.24 -10.69
N ILE A 145 -10.00 1.26 -10.98
CA ILE A 145 -10.21 0.05 -10.15
C ILE A 145 -9.95 -1.17 -11.05
N PRO A 146 -8.94 -2.00 -10.74
CA PRO A 146 -8.83 -3.35 -11.27
C PRO A 146 -9.99 -4.23 -10.77
N GLY A 147 -10.71 -4.91 -11.66
CA GLY A 147 -11.86 -5.75 -11.31
C GLY A 147 -11.42 -7.08 -10.70
N ASN A 148 -11.79 -7.34 -9.44
CA ASN A 148 -11.41 -8.55 -8.73
C ASN A 148 -12.58 -9.53 -8.60
N ASP A 149 -12.49 -10.61 -9.37
CA ASP A 149 -13.48 -11.69 -9.48
C ASP A 149 -14.81 -11.23 -10.10
N SER A 150 -14.83 -11.19 -11.43
CA SER A 150 -15.91 -10.58 -12.20
C SER A 150 -17.18 -11.44 -12.22
N ARG A 151 -18.33 -10.83 -11.90
CA ARG A 151 -19.66 -11.45 -11.91
C ARG A 151 -20.40 -11.29 -13.23
N VAL A 152 -20.24 -10.13 -13.85
CA VAL A 152 -20.83 -9.79 -15.15
C VAL A 152 -19.70 -9.31 -16.05
N PRO A 153 -19.53 -9.89 -17.26
CA PRO A 153 -20.35 -10.92 -17.89
C PRO A 153 -19.96 -12.35 -17.44
N GLY A 154 -19.31 -12.49 -16.29
CA GLY A 154 -18.61 -13.69 -15.87
C GLY A 154 -17.17 -13.69 -16.41
N TRP A 155 -16.51 -14.84 -16.38
CA TRP A 155 -15.07 -14.95 -16.58
C TRP A 155 -14.60 -14.95 -18.05
N ALA A 156 -15.48 -14.64 -19.00
CA ALA A 156 -15.11 -14.44 -20.40
C ALA A 156 -14.23 -13.19 -20.56
N TYR A 157 -14.46 -12.17 -19.73
CA TYR A 157 -13.71 -10.92 -19.73
C TYR A 157 -13.44 -10.47 -18.29
N GLY A 158 -12.22 -9.97 -18.08
CA GLY A 158 -11.86 -9.26 -16.87
C GLY A 158 -12.36 -7.81 -16.93
N ASN A 159 -12.80 -7.34 -15.78
CA ASN A 159 -13.32 -5.98 -15.62
C ASN A 159 -12.22 -5.00 -15.19
N PHE A 160 -12.37 -3.73 -15.58
CA PHE A 160 -11.75 -2.61 -14.89
C PHE A 160 -12.68 -1.39 -14.94
N TYR A 161 -12.44 -0.43 -14.06
CA TYR A 161 -13.25 0.77 -13.95
C TYR A 161 -12.36 2.00 -14.05
N ARG A 162 -12.88 3.07 -14.65
CA ARG A 162 -12.21 4.38 -14.72
C ARG A 162 -13.16 5.46 -14.26
N LEU A 163 -12.71 6.33 -13.36
CA LEU A 163 -13.47 7.50 -12.95
C LEU A 163 -13.55 8.49 -14.11
N ASN A 164 -14.76 8.94 -14.44
CA ASN A 164 -15.07 9.88 -15.51
C ASN A 164 -15.93 11.02 -14.94
N GLY A 165 -15.28 12.04 -14.39
CA GLY A 165 -15.96 13.13 -13.71
C GLY A 165 -16.68 12.64 -12.44
N ASP A 166 -18.00 12.58 -12.49
CA ASP A 166 -18.88 12.25 -11.37
C ASP A 166 -19.40 10.80 -11.36
N HIS A 167 -18.99 9.96 -12.31
CA HIS A 167 -19.36 8.54 -12.37
C HIS A 167 -18.18 7.66 -12.79
N TRP A 168 -18.32 6.35 -12.64
CA TRP A 168 -17.37 5.37 -13.10
C TRP A 168 -17.84 4.71 -14.39
N ASP A 169 -16.94 4.61 -15.36
CA ASP A 169 -17.12 3.77 -16.53
C ASP A 169 -16.55 2.38 -16.23
N GLN A 170 -17.35 1.33 -16.32
CA GLN A 170 -16.88 -0.05 -16.27
C GLN A 170 -16.62 -0.58 -17.69
N TYR A 171 -15.46 -1.21 -17.84
CA TYR A 171 -15.00 -1.86 -19.06
C TYR A 171 -14.91 -3.36 -18.80
N MET A 172 -15.56 -4.16 -19.65
CA MET A 172 -15.62 -5.62 -19.57
C MET A 172 -14.99 -6.24 -20.82
N ASN A 173 -13.72 -5.93 -21.07
CA ASN A 173 -13.10 -6.16 -22.39
C ASN A 173 -11.67 -6.72 -22.33
N ILE A 174 -11.18 -7.18 -21.17
CA ILE A 174 -9.88 -7.87 -21.08
C ILE A 174 -10.10 -9.38 -21.26
N PRO A 175 -9.66 -10.01 -22.37
CA PRO A 175 -10.03 -11.41 -22.65
C PRO A 175 -9.55 -12.41 -21.59
N GLY A 176 -10.47 -13.27 -21.14
CA GLY A 176 -10.18 -14.40 -20.24
C GLY A 176 -9.77 -14.03 -18.80
N GLY A 177 -9.94 -12.77 -18.41
CA GLY A 177 -9.68 -12.33 -17.03
C GLY A 177 -10.75 -12.81 -16.07
N ILE A 178 -10.39 -13.69 -15.14
CA ILE A 178 -11.22 -14.00 -13.96
C ILE A 178 -11.03 -12.90 -12.93
N HIS A 179 -9.76 -12.62 -12.62
CA HIS A 179 -9.34 -11.54 -11.73
C HIS A 179 -8.37 -10.63 -12.49
N VAL A 180 -8.59 -9.33 -12.42
CA VAL A 180 -7.61 -8.31 -12.76
C VAL A 180 -7.06 -7.79 -11.43
N TYR A 181 -5.93 -8.35 -10.98
CA TYR A 181 -5.39 -8.03 -9.64
C TYR A 181 -4.73 -6.66 -9.58
N ASP A 182 -4.12 -6.23 -10.69
CA ASP A 182 -3.41 -4.96 -10.73
C ASP A 182 -3.40 -4.38 -12.14
N MET A 183 -3.24 -3.07 -12.19
CA MET A 183 -3.05 -2.29 -13.41
C MET A 183 -1.94 -1.27 -13.22
N ALA A 184 -1.18 -1.02 -14.28
CA ALA A 184 -0.15 0.02 -14.28
C ALA A 184 -0.19 0.84 -15.57
N TYR A 185 0.19 2.10 -15.47
CA TYR A 185 0.50 2.93 -16.62
C TYR A 185 2.02 3.03 -16.73
N TYR A 186 2.57 2.60 -17.85
CA TYR A 186 4.00 2.64 -18.07
C TYR A 186 4.27 3.03 -19.52
N LYS A 187 5.07 4.09 -19.70
CA LYS A 187 5.54 4.55 -21.01
C LYS A 187 4.43 4.71 -22.06
N GLY A 188 3.31 5.33 -21.67
CA GLY A 188 2.22 5.62 -22.61
C GLY A 188 1.16 4.53 -22.75
N LYS A 189 1.32 3.39 -22.07
CA LYS A 189 0.44 2.22 -22.20
C LYS A 189 -0.11 1.78 -20.85
N LEU A 190 -1.30 1.19 -20.88
CA LEU A 190 -1.86 0.49 -19.73
C LEU A 190 -1.47 -0.98 -19.79
N TYR A 191 -1.19 -1.55 -18.62
CA TYR A 191 -0.91 -2.95 -18.42
C TYR A 191 -1.87 -3.51 -17.39
N ALA A 192 -2.26 -4.77 -17.55
CA ALA A 192 -3.13 -5.47 -16.61
C ALA A 192 -2.52 -6.83 -16.24
N ALA A 193 -2.47 -7.14 -14.95
CA ALA A 193 -2.00 -8.41 -14.41
C ALA A 193 -3.20 -9.28 -13.97
N LEU A 194 -3.28 -10.47 -14.56
CA LEU A 194 -4.47 -11.30 -14.47
C LEU A 194 -4.23 -12.62 -13.75
N GLY A 195 -5.29 -13.05 -13.06
CA GLY A 195 -5.61 -14.46 -12.88
C GLY A 195 -6.57 -14.91 -13.98
N ALA A 196 -6.13 -15.83 -14.84
CA ALA A 196 -6.95 -16.44 -15.89
C ALA A 196 -6.92 -17.97 -15.79
N ILE A 197 -7.83 -18.64 -16.50
CA ILE A 197 -7.81 -20.11 -16.64
C ILE A 197 -6.46 -20.57 -17.22
N GLU A 198 -5.94 -19.84 -18.21
CA GLU A 198 -4.66 -20.12 -18.87
C GLU A 198 -3.43 -19.75 -18.04
N GLY A 199 -3.63 -19.07 -16.90
CA GLY A 199 -2.59 -18.75 -15.92
C GLY A 199 -2.35 -17.26 -15.68
N PRO A 200 -1.13 -16.88 -15.26
CA PRO A 200 -0.77 -15.53 -14.83
C PRO A 200 -0.48 -14.60 -16.03
N LEU A 201 -1.52 -14.12 -16.70
CA LEU A 201 -1.39 -13.38 -17.96
C LEU A 201 -1.15 -11.88 -17.74
N ILE A 202 -0.36 -11.29 -18.64
CA ILE A 202 -0.19 -9.84 -18.74
C ILE A 202 -0.78 -9.37 -20.07
N TYR A 203 -1.67 -8.39 -20.00
CA TYR A 203 -2.23 -7.70 -21.16
C TYR A 203 -1.74 -6.27 -21.23
N VAL A 204 -1.66 -5.73 -22.44
CA VAL A 204 -1.29 -4.33 -22.70
C VAL A 204 -2.34 -3.66 -23.57
N SER A 205 -2.61 -2.38 -23.27
CA SER A 205 -3.46 -1.51 -24.07
C SER A 205 -2.70 -0.24 -24.45
N SER A 206 -2.73 0.09 -25.74
CA SER A 206 -2.15 1.33 -26.29
C SER A 206 -3.21 2.41 -26.55
N ASN A 207 -4.46 2.16 -26.18
CA ASN A 207 -5.60 3.05 -26.44
C ASN A 207 -6.48 3.22 -25.20
N ARG A 208 -5.82 3.46 -24.05
CA ARG A 208 -6.46 3.78 -22.77
C ARG A 208 -7.50 2.73 -22.31
N GLY A 209 -7.24 1.46 -22.61
CA GLY A 209 -8.07 0.33 -22.16
C GLY A 209 -9.24 -0.02 -23.09
N ASN A 210 -9.38 0.65 -24.24
CA ASN A 210 -10.45 0.35 -25.20
C ASN A 210 -10.26 -1.02 -25.87
N SER A 211 -9.01 -1.45 -26.08
CA SER A 211 -8.66 -2.79 -26.55
C SER A 211 -7.38 -3.30 -25.90
N TRP A 212 -7.25 -4.61 -25.80
CA TRP A 212 -6.15 -5.28 -25.13
C TRP A 212 -5.49 -6.33 -26.02
N THR A 213 -4.18 -6.47 -25.89
CA THR A 213 -3.40 -7.53 -26.53
C THR A 213 -2.61 -8.27 -25.47
N ARG A 214 -2.61 -9.60 -25.53
CA ARG A 214 -1.80 -10.42 -24.62
C ARG A 214 -0.32 -10.13 -24.89
N LEU A 215 0.40 -9.73 -23.85
CA LEU A 215 1.83 -9.44 -23.92
C LEU A 215 2.66 -10.68 -23.62
N ASP A 216 2.44 -11.28 -22.44
CA ASP A 216 3.18 -12.47 -21.97
C ASP A 216 2.44 -13.10 -20.78
N SER A 217 3.05 -14.08 -20.14
CA SER A 217 2.66 -14.65 -18.86
C SER A 217 3.86 -14.73 -17.91
N VAL A 218 3.63 -14.48 -16.63
CA VAL A 218 4.60 -14.86 -15.59
C VAL A 218 4.72 -16.40 -15.56
N SER A 219 5.86 -16.95 -15.13
CA SER A 219 6.03 -18.42 -15.09
C SER A 219 4.93 -19.10 -14.27
N GLN A 220 4.50 -20.29 -14.70
CA GLN A 220 3.31 -21.00 -14.19
C GLN A 220 3.57 -21.91 -12.98
N PHE A 221 4.78 -21.94 -12.42
CA PHE A 221 5.07 -22.87 -11.32
C PHE A 221 4.46 -22.37 -10.01
N GLY A 222 3.56 -23.16 -9.41
CA GLY A 222 2.88 -22.83 -8.15
C GLY A 222 1.54 -22.15 -8.39
N ILE A 223 1.34 -20.99 -7.76
CA ILE A 223 0.09 -20.24 -7.88
C ILE A 223 0.04 -19.50 -9.22
N MET A 224 -0.93 -19.85 -10.06
CA MET A 224 -1.05 -19.40 -11.45
C MET A 224 -1.77 -18.05 -11.57
N ARG A 225 -1.24 -17.00 -10.94
CA ARG A 225 -1.83 -15.64 -10.93
C ARG A 225 -0.74 -14.57 -11.06
N ALA A 226 -0.93 -13.56 -11.91
CA ALA A 226 -0.08 -12.38 -11.91
C ALA A 226 -0.73 -11.36 -10.97
N TYR A 227 -0.05 -11.01 -9.88
CA TYR A 227 -0.67 -10.26 -8.78
C TYR A 227 -0.36 -8.77 -8.80
N ASN A 228 0.82 -8.38 -9.25
CA ASN A 228 1.29 -7.01 -9.07
C ASN A 228 1.98 -6.50 -10.33
N LEU A 229 1.84 -5.20 -10.55
CA LEU A 229 2.56 -4.40 -11.52
C LEU A 229 3.19 -3.19 -10.81
N PHE A 230 4.51 -3.05 -10.93
CA PHE A 230 5.23 -1.95 -10.28
C PHE A 230 6.47 -1.53 -11.06
N GLU A 231 6.79 -0.25 -10.99
CA GLU A 231 8.00 0.29 -11.59
C GLU A 231 9.19 0.15 -10.64
N LEU A 232 10.36 -0.18 -11.19
CA LEU A 232 11.62 -0.18 -10.46
C LEU A 232 12.77 0.10 -11.43
N GLY A 233 13.40 1.27 -11.28
CA GLY A 233 14.40 1.72 -12.25
C GLY A 233 13.77 2.02 -13.61
N ASP A 234 14.32 1.41 -14.67
CA ASP A 234 13.88 1.65 -16.05
C ASP A 234 12.82 0.67 -16.55
N ALA A 235 12.28 -0.20 -15.70
CA ALA A 235 11.39 -1.28 -16.09
C ALA A 235 10.09 -1.33 -15.28
N LEU A 236 9.03 -1.79 -15.93
CA LEU A 236 7.82 -2.27 -15.28
C LEU A 236 7.98 -3.77 -15.01
N TYR A 237 7.73 -4.20 -13.78
CA TYR A 237 7.76 -5.60 -13.38
C TYR A 237 6.35 -6.12 -13.21
N ALA A 238 6.14 -7.39 -13.57
CA ALA A 238 4.96 -8.13 -13.19
C ALA A 238 5.36 -9.37 -12.39
N SER A 239 4.75 -9.59 -11.22
CA SER A 239 5.11 -10.69 -10.32
C SER A 239 3.98 -11.67 -10.06
N SER A 240 4.34 -12.95 -9.92
CA SER A 240 3.49 -13.99 -9.32
C SER A 240 3.87 -14.19 -7.85
N ALA A 241 3.21 -15.13 -7.18
CA ALA A 241 3.61 -15.55 -5.86
C ALA A 241 4.98 -16.26 -5.87
N THR A 242 5.73 -16.09 -4.79
CA THR A 242 7.03 -16.70 -4.55
C THR A 242 6.90 -17.77 -3.46
N ALA A 243 7.45 -18.96 -3.68
CA ALA A 243 7.49 -19.99 -2.64
C ALA A 243 8.40 -19.51 -1.50
N GLY A 244 7.86 -19.40 -0.29
CA GLY A 244 8.62 -18.99 0.89
C GLY A 244 9.73 -19.98 1.24
N LYS A 245 10.85 -19.48 1.74
CA LYS A 245 11.92 -20.32 2.27
C LYS A 245 11.41 -21.19 3.41
N THR A 246 11.37 -22.50 3.23
CA THR A 246 10.84 -23.43 4.24
C THR A 246 11.88 -24.47 4.62
N GLN A 247 12.05 -24.70 5.93
CA GLN A 247 13.00 -25.68 6.44
C GLN A 247 12.72 -27.08 5.86
N GLY A 248 13.73 -27.70 5.26
CA GLY A 248 13.61 -29.02 4.64
C GLY A 248 12.98 -29.04 3.24
N VAL A 249 12.60 -27.88 2.69
CA VAL A 249 12.06 -27.75 1.33
C VAL A 249 13.07 -27.06 0.43
N ALA A 250 13.46 -27.72 -0.68
CA ALA A 250 14.48 -27.20 -1.58
C ALA A 250 13.99 -26.09 -2.53
N ASN A 251 12.68 -25.98 -2.74
CA ASN A 251 12.12 -25.05 -3.72
C ASN A 251 11.60 -23.76 -3.08
N GLU A 252 12.38 -22.69 -3.19
CA GLU A 252 12.04 -21.34 -2.74
C GLU A 252 11.94 -20.35 -3.91
N LYS A 253 11.51 -20.78 -5.11
CA LYS A 253 11.53 -19.94 -6.30
C LYS A 253 10.34 -18.97 -6.40
N GLY A 254 10.63 -17.79 -6.95
CA GLY A 254 9.68 -16.77 -7.36
C GLY A 254 9.93 -16.37 -8.81
N TYR A 255 8.89 -15.92 -9.50
CA TYR A 255 8.96 -15.58 -10.90
C TYR A 255 8.37 -14.21 -11.17
N MET A 256 9.06 -13.47 -12.03
CA MET A 256 8.62 -12.18 -12.52
C MET A 256 8.89 -12.09 -14.02
N ILE A 257 8.24 -11.13 -14.68
CA ILE A 257 8.72 -10.61 -15.96
C ILE A 257 9.06 -9.14 -15.80
N SER A 258 10.00 -8.64 -16.58
CA SER A 258 10.24 -7.22 -16.74
C SER A 258 9.95 -6.76 -18.17
N ILE A 259 9.43 -5.54 -18.27
CA ILE A 259 9.00 -4.87 -19.48
C ILE A 259 9.77 -3.55 -19.58
N LYS A 260 10.48 -3.33 -20.70
CA LYS A 260 11.21 -2.09 -20.97
C LYS A 260 10.59 -1.34 -22.15
N GLN A 261 10.70 -0.01 -22.13
CA GLN A 261 10.05 0.95 -23.03
C GLN A 261 10.04 0.58 -24.54
N ASN A 262 11.12 -0.03 -25.05
CA ASN A 262 11.33 -0.24 -26.48
C ASN A 262 11.25 -1.71 -26.93
N SER A 263 10.85 -2.62 -26.04
CA SER A 263 10.75 -4.03 -26.40
C SER A 263 9.28 -4.48 -26.41
N SER A 264 8.83 -5.02 -27.53
CA SER A 264 7.69 -5.96 -27.57
C SER A 264 8.02 -7.29 -26.87
N GLN A 265 9.22 -7.39 -26.31
CA GLN A 265 9.74 -8.55 -25.60
C GLN A 265 9.82 -8.26 -24.11
N THR A 266 9.53 -9.29 -23.34
CA THR A 266 9.64 -9.34 -21.89
C THR A 266 10.90 -10.12 -21.53
N SER A 267 11.47 -9.86 -20.36
CA SER A 267 12.52 -10.71 -19.80
C SER A 267 11.94 -11.53 -18.65
N LYS A 268 12.10 -12.86 -18.71
CA LYS A 268 11.69 -13.75 -17.62
C LYS A 268 12.76 -13.78 -16.54
N LEU A 269 12.36 -13.49 -15.31
CA LEU A 269 13.23 -13.41 -14.15
C LEU A 269 12.85 -14.50 -13.15
N THR A 270 13.86 -15.13 -12.57
CA THR A 270 13.70 -16.08 -11.48
C THR A 270 14.46 -15.55 -10.28
N PHE A 271 13.79 -15.52 -9.14
CA PHE A 271 14.37 -15.15 -7.86
C PHE A 271 14.19 -16.30 -6.88
N THR A 272 14.97 -16.27 -5.80
CA THR A 272 14.69 -17.08 -4.62
C THR A 272 14.00 -16.25 -3.54
N SER A 273 13.27 -16.92 -2.64
CA SER A 273 12.69 -16.28 -1.45
C SER A 273 13.75 -15.58 -0.63
N SER A 274 14.97 -16.14 -0.53
CA SER A 274 16.07 -15.50 0.19
C SER A 274 16.56 -14.21 -0.49
N GLN A 275 16.42 -14.09 -1.81
CA GLN A 275 16.76 -12.87 -2.56
C GLN A 275 15.69 -11.79 -2.40
N LEU A 276 14.40 -12.14 -2.50
CA LEU A 276 13.31 -11.17 -2.40
C LEU A 276 12.94 -10.82 -0.95
N PHE A 277 13.12 -11.76 -0.03
CA PHE A 277 12.69 -11.64 1.37
C PHE A 277 13.80 -12.10 2.32
N PRO A 278 14.99 -11.45 2.29
CA PRO A 278 16.12 -11.84 3.13
C PRO A 278 15.75 -11.87 4.61
N GLY A 279 16.11 -12.95 5.28
CA GLY A 279 15.82 -13.17 6.70
C GLY A 279 14.44 -13.77 7.01
N LEU A 280 13.55 -13.94 6.02
CA LEU A 280 12.32 -14.72 6.21
C LEU A 280 12.61 -16.21 6.05
N SER A 281 12.09 -17.01 6.97
CA SER A 281 12.10 -18.47 6.90
C SER A 281 10.88 -19.02 7.62
N PHE A 282 10.34 -20.11 7.08
CA PHE A 282 9.14 -20.76 7.57
C PHE A 282 9.44 -22.20 7.98
N VAL A 283 8.60 -22.74 8.86
CA VAL A 283 8.60 -24.14 9.26
C VAL A 283 7.23 -24.71 8.97
N THR A 284 7.18 -25.90 8.40
CA THR A 284 5.97 -26.70 8.24
C THR A 284 5.83 -27.63 9.44
N LYS A 285 4.78 -27.46 10.24
CA LYS A 285 4.29 -28.52 11.13
C LYS A 285 3.23 -29.33 10.36
N PRO A 286 2.99 -30.61 10.69
CA PRO A 286 1.82 -31.30 10.17
C PRO A 286 0.55 -30.51 10.50
N GLY A 287 -0.13 -29.99 9.48
CA GLY A 287 -1.38 -29.22 9.61
C GLY A 287 -1.26 -27.69 9.55
N GLU A 288 -0.09 -27.08 9.80
CA GLU A 288 0.07 -25.61 9.82
C GLU A 288 1.50 -25.16 9.45
N VAL A 289 1.62 -24.08 8.69
CA VAL A 289 2.83 -23.24 8.70
C VAL A 289 2.83 -22.42 10.00
N ASN A 290 3.97 -21.90 10.46
CA ASN A 290 4.01 -20.89 11.55
C ASN A 290 3.28 -19.55 11.21
N VAL A 291 2.32 -19.56 10.28
CA VAL A 291 1.42 -18.47 9.93
C VAL A 291 -0.02 -19.01 10.13
N PRO A 292 -0.78 -18.48 11.11
CA PRO A 292 -2.12 -18.97 11.42
C PRO A 292 -3.02 -19.03 10.19
N GLY A 293 -3.72 -20.16 10.01
CA GLY A 293 -4.67 -20.36 8.91
C GLY A 293 -4.06 -20.69 7.54
N VAL A 294 -2.76 -20.97 7.48
CA VAL A 294 -2.06 -21.37 6.24
C VAL A 294 -1.55 -22.80 6.37
N SER A 295 -1.94 -23.67 5.44
CA SER A 295 -1.48 -25.06 5.36
C SER A 295 -0.52 -25.27 4.18
N GLY A 296 0.44 -26.19 4.33
CA GLY A 296 1.37 -26.56 3.26
C GLY A 296 2.50 -25.57 3.02
N GLN A 297 2.95 -25.43 1.77
CA GLN A 297 4.03 -24.51 1.38
C GLN A 297 3.53 -23.06 1.44
N PRO A 298 4.15 -22.15 2.21
CA PRO A 298 3.78 -20.74 2.18
C PRO A 298 4.14 -20.12 0.84
N TRP A 299 3.20 -19.40 0.26
CA TRP A 299 3.38 -18.59 -0.93
C TRP A 299 3.25 -17.12 -0.58
N LEU A 300 4.16 -16.28 -1.09
CA LEU A 300 4.19 -14.86 -0.78
C LEU A 300 3.92 -14.01 -2.02
N LYS A 301 3.04 -13.01 -1.90
CA LYS A 301 2.85 -11.93 -2.88
C LYS A 301 3.62 -10.69 -2.42
N LEU A 302 3.98 -9.81 -3.36
CA LEU A 302 4.47 -8.47 -3.03
C LEU A 302 3.25 -7.57 -2.83
N LEU A 303 2.94 -7.18 -1.60
CA LEU A 303 1.88 -6.23 -1.29
C LEU A 303 2.44 -4.81 -1.25
N ARG A 304 1.58 -3.81 -1.48
CA ARG A 304 1.89 -2.39 -1.27
C ARG A 304 3.18 -1.94 -1.94
N THR A 305 3.37 -2.39 -3.18
CA THR A 305 4.53 -2.04 -3.99
C THR A 305 4.52 -0.54 -4.29
N THR A 306 5.42 0.17 -3.63
CA THR A 306 5.49 1.64 -3.65
C THR A 306 6.88 2.05 -4.17
N PRO A 307 7.00 2.42 -5.45
CA PRO A 307 8.23 3.01 -5.98
C PRO A 307 8.51 4.31 -5.24
N VAL A 308 9.72 4.46 -4.71
CA VAL A 308 10.17 5.69 -4.04
C VAL A 308 11.59 5.98 -4.54
N ASN A 309 11.71 7.04 -5.34
CA ASN A 309 12.95 7.38 -6.05
C ASN A 309 13.50 6.19 -6.85
N ASP A 310 14.74 5.75 -6.55
CA ASP A 310 15.43 4.64 -7.21
C ASP A 310 15.17 3.28 -6.55
N ARG A 311 14.22 3.21 -5.63
CA ARG A 311 13.90 2.01 -4.84
C ARG A 311 12.44 1.62 -4.95
N LEU A 312 12.18 0.38 -4.60
CA LEU A 312 10.85 -0.16 -4.34
C LEU A 312 10.73 -0.47 -2.86
N LEU A 313 9.73 0.08 -2.19
CA LEU A 313 9.24 -0.42 -0.91
C LEU A 313 8.10 -1.40 -1.13
N TYR A 314 8.05 -2.45 -0.32
CA TYR A 314 7.00 -3.47 -0.43
C TYR A 314 6.87 -4.29 0.85
N ILE A 315 5.73 -4.95 0.99
CA ILE A 315 5.38 -5.82 2.11
C ILE A 315 5.16 -7.23 1.56
N PRO A 316 6.02 -8.22 1.84
CA PRO A 316 5.70 -9.62 1.52
C PRO A 316 4.50 -10.09 2.35
N GLY A 317 3.50 -10.62 1.68
CA GLY A 317 2.30 -11.17 2.31
C GLY A 317 2.15 -12.65 2.02
N VAL A 318 2.06 -13.48 3.06
CA VAL A 318 1.72 -14.91 2.90
C VAL A 318 0.26 -15.02 2.50
N ILE A 319 -0.01 -15.75 1.43
CA ILE A 319 -1.36 -15.94 0.89
C ILE A 319 -2.21 -16.67 1.92
N TYR A 320 -3.38 -16.11 2.17
CA TYR A 320 -4.31 -16.52 3.20
C TYR A 320 -5.74 -16.29 2.70
N ASN A 321 -6.68 -17.14 3.11
CA ASN A 321 -8.10 -16.99 2.77
C ASN A 321 -8.31 -16.80 1.25
N ASP A 322 -7.77 -17.74 0.46
CA ASP A 322 -7.80 -17.77 -1.01
C ASP A 322 -6.96 -16.65 -1.68
N HIS A 323 -7.41 -15.40 -1.52
CA HIS A 323 -6.84 -14.24 -2.22
C HIS A 323 -6.20 -13.20 -1.30
N GLN A 324 -6.48 -13.23 -0.01
CA GLN A 324 -5.97 -12.27 0.97
C GLN A 324 -4.53 -12.59 1.39
N SER A 325 -3.95 -11.77 2.27
CA SER A 325 -2.56 -11.95 2.68
C SER A 325 -2.26 -11.49 4.10
N ILE A 326 -1.32 -12.19 4.74
CA ILE A 326 -0.78 -11.87 6.08
C ILE A 326 0.64 -11.30 5.91
N PRO A 327 0.88 -10.02 6.22
CA PRO A 327 2.19 -9.37 6.10
C PRO A 327 3.30 -10.03 6.91
N GLN A 328 4.52 -9.98 6.39
CA GLN A 328 5.71 -10.57 7.02
C GLN A 328 6.85 -9.56 7.28
N GLY A 329 6.61 -8.27 7.05
CA GLY A 329 7.57 -7.19 7.30
C GLY A 329 7.59 -6.14 6.19
N LEU A 330 8.46 -5.15 6.35
CA LEU A 330 8.71 -4.10 5.36
C LEU A 330 10.06 -4.34 4.71
N PHE A 331 10.12 -4.27 3.39
CA PHE A 331 11.33 -4.50 2.63
C PHE A 331 11.56 -3.36 1.65
N SER A 332 12.82 -3.18 1.27
CA SER A 332 13.17 -2.33 0.16
C SER A 332 14.17 -2.97 -0.77
N ALA A 333 14.07 -2.65 -2.06
CA ALA A 333 14.94 -3.13 -3.12
C ALA A 333 15.40 -1.95 -3.99
N GLY A 334 16.65 -1.97 -4.45
CA GLY A 334 17.11 -1.11 -5.54
C GLY A 334 16.84 -1.73 -6.90
N ALA A 335 17.17 -1.00 -7.97
CA ALA A 335 17.03 -1.46 -9.36
C ALA A 335 17.52 -2.90 -9.58
N ASN A 336 16.80 -3.68 -10.39
CA ASN A 336 17.06 -5.11 -10.63
C ASN A 336 17.12 -5.97 -9.35
N PHE A 337 16.39 -5.57 -8.31
CA PHE A 337 16.41 -6.22 -6.99
C PHE A 337 17.83 -6.36 -6.41
N GLN A 338 18.66 -5.33 -6.60
CA GLN A 338 19.93 -5.21 -5.88
C GLN A 338 19.71 -4.62 -4.49
N ASN A 339 20.57 -4.98 -3.54
CA ASN A 339 20.53 -4.45 -2.16
C ASN A 339 19.14 -4.58 -1.51
N VAL A 340 18.51 -5.74 -1.71
CA VAL A 340 17.26 -6.09 -1.03
C VAL A 340 17.54 -6.25 0.45
N ARG A 341 16.71 -5.63 1.29
CA ARG A 341 16.82 -5.74 2.74
C ARG A 341 15.46 -5.63 3.42
N LYS A 342 15.37 -6.24 4.61
CA LYS A 342 14.30 -5.95 5.55
C LYS A 342 14.57 -4.59 6.20
N GLU A 343 13.60 -3.68 6.12
CA GLU A 343 13.65 -2.41 6.81
C GLU A 343 13.39 -2.61 8.31
N GLN A 344 14.09 -1.84 9.14
CA GLN A 344 13.93 -1.88 10.60
C GLN A 344 13.05 -0.73 11.06
N LEU A 345 11.86 -1.06 11.57
CA LEU A 345 10.99 -0.10 12.24
C LEU A 345 11.45 0.12 13.69
N PRO A 346 11.17 1.28 14.31
CA PRO A 346 11.59 1.58 15.68
C PRO A 346 11.17 0.51 16.69
N ASN A 347 9.94 0.01 16.56
CA ASN A 347 9.48 -1.16 17.28
C ASN A 347 9.46 -2.38 16.34
N PRO A 348 10.37 -3.36 16.53
CA PRO A 348 10.47 -4.52 15.63
C PRO A 348 9.29 -5.50 15.73
N ALA A 349 8.41 -5.36 16.73
CA ALA A 349 7.19 -6.14 16.85
C ALA A 349 6.06 -5.65 15.93
N VAL A 350 6.17 -4.44 15.37
CA VAL A 350 5.14 -3.89 14.48
C VAL A 350 5.09 -4.69 13.18
N VAL A 351 3.88 -5.12 12.83
CA VAL A 351 3.55 -5.74 11.56
C VAL A 351 3.08 -4.64 10.59
N PRO A 352 3.87 -4.27 9.56
CA PRO A 352 3.45 -3.28 8.57
C PRO A 352 2.35 -3.85 7.67
N ILE A 353 1.37 -3.02 7.31
CA ILE A 353 0.18 -3.44 6.54
C ILE A 353 -0.09 -2.52 5.34
N ASP A 354 0.34 -1.26 5.40
CA ASP A 354 0.14 -0.29 4.32
C ASP A 354 1.29 0.72 4.22
N ILE A 355 1.48 1.28 3.02
CA ILE A 355 2.55 2.24 2.69
C ILE A 355 1.94 3.41 1.92
N LEU A 356 2.31 4.63 2.30
CA LEU A 356 1.83 5.85 1.67
C LEU A 356 2.98 6.81 1.37
N GLU A 357 3.17 7.20 0.11
CA GLU A 357 4.09 8.29 -0.26
C GLU A 357 3.31 9.60 -0.41
N ARG A 358 3.76 10.65 0.28
CA ARG A 358 3.20 12.01 0.22
C ARG A 358 4.33 13.03 0.13
N GLY A 359 4.55 13.55 -1.07
CA GLY A 359 5.65 14.48 -1.34
C GLY A 359 7.01 13.88 -0.98
N GLU A 360 7.73 14.51 -0.06
CA GLU A 360 9.06 14.06 0.39
C GLU A 360 9.01 13.08 1.56
N THR A 361 7.83 12.59 1.94
CA THR A 361 7.64 11.68 3.08
C THR A 361 7.00 10.37 2.65
N VAL A 362 7.55 9.27 3.15
CA VAL A 362 6.92 7.95 3.13
C VAL A 362 6.41 7.64 4.52
N TYR A 363 5.15 7.25 4.61
CA TYR A 363 4.52 6.74 5.80
C TYR A 363 4.33 5.23 5.70
N VAL A 364 4.40 4.56 6.84
CA VAL A 364 4.09 3.14 6.98
C VAL A 364 3.10 2.99 8.12
N LEU A 365 1.97 2.37 7.81
CA LEU A 365 1.01 1.91 8.80
C LEU A 365 1.38 0.49 9.22
N GLY A 366 1.35 0.22 10.52
CA GLY A 366 1.46 -1.12 11.05
C GLY A 366 0.71 -1.27 12.36
N TYR A 367 0.69 -2.49 12.89
CA TYR A 367 0.03 -2.78 14.15
C TYR A 367 0.79 -3.80 14.99
N ILE A 368 0.46 -3.83 16.29
CA ILE A 368 0.76 -4.91 17.22
C ILE A 368 -0.56 -5.45 17.75
N LYS A 369 -0.71 -6.78 17.75
CA LYS A 369 -1.82 -7.46 18.42
C LYS A 369 -1.40 -7.76 19.85
N GLU A 370 -1.85 -6.94 20.79
CA GLU A 370 -1.51 -7.08 22.22
C GLU A 370 -2.26 -8.27 22.84
N ALA A 371 -3.54 -8.41 22.49
CA ALA A 371 -4.43 -9.49 22.90
C ALA A 371 -5.58 -9.63 21.89
N PRO A 372 -6.40 -10.70 21.95
CA PRO A 372 -7.64 -10.76 21.18
C PRO A 372 -8.51 -9.53 21.42
N GLY A 373 -8.88 -8.82 20.35
CA GLY A 373 -9.69 -7.59 20.47
C GLY A 373 -8.93 -6.37 21.02
N HIS A 374 -7.60 -6.39 21.05
CA HIS A 374 -6.77 -5.27 21.50
C HIS A 374 -5.55 -5.11 20.60
N TYR A 375 -5.53 -4.03 19.83
CA TYR A 375 -4.50 -3.72 18.87
C TYR A 375 -3.98 -2.29 19.08
N THR A 376 -2.66 -2.14 19.00
CA THR A 376 -2.00 -0.83 18.93
C THR A 376 -1.58 -0.60 17.48
N ASN A 377 -2.06 0.48 16.88
CA ASN A 377 -1.75 0.87 15.50
C ASN A 377 -0.68 1.96 15.52
N TYR A 378 0.33 1.84 14.66
CA TYR A 378 1.47 2.74 14.60
C TYR A 378 1.56 3.37 13.21
N VAL A 379 1.91 4.66 13.18
CA VAL A 379 2.30 5.34 11.95
C VAL A 379 3.77 5.74 12.08
N TYR A 380 4.59 5.19 11.17
CA TYR A 380 5.98 5.56 11.01
C TYR A 380 6.14 6.47 9.81
N ARG A 381 7.18 7.31 9.83
CA ARG A 381 7.58 8.11 8.68
C ARG A 381 9.08 8.00 8.40
N LYS A 382 9.43 8.26 7.14
CA LYS A 382 10.81 8.41 6.67
C LYS A 382 10.83 9.34 5.46
N SER A 383 11.87 10.17 5.34
CA SER A 383 12.04 11.01 4.14
C SER A 383 12.37 10.13 2.92
N THR A 384 11.83 10.47 1.75
CA THR A 384 12.13 9.80 0.48
C THR A 384 13.62 9.86 0.11
N GLY A 385 14.34 10.89 0.58
CA GLY A 385 15.80 11.02 0.40
C GLY A 385 16.63 10.10 1.31
N SER A 386 16.03 9.51 2.34
CA SER A 386 16.74 8.78 3.40
C SER A 386 16.86 7.27 3.17
N PHE A 387 16.54 6.75 1.98
CA PHE A 387 16.64 5.31 1.70
C PHE A 387 18.04 4.81 1.30
N GLY A 388 19.03 5.71 1.21
CA GLY A 388 20.45 5.39 1.05
C GLY A 388 21.12 4.82 2.31
N ALA A 389 22.36 4.34 2.19
CA ALA A 389 23.09 3.63 3.25
C ALA A 389 23.37 4.44 4.53
N SER A 390 23.35 5.78 4.43
CA SER A 390 23.56 6.71 5.55
C SER A 390 22.30 7.50 5.92
N GLY A 391 21.15 7.15 5.33
CA GLY A 391 19.92 7.90 5.52
C GLY A 391 19.31 7.66 6.90
N GLU A 392 18.51 8.63 7.36
CA GLU A 392 17.84 8.53 8.66
C GLU A 392 16.95 7.27 8.76
N GLY A 393 16.87 6.72 9.97
CA GLY A 393 15.96 5.64 10.30
C GLY A 393 14.49 6.06 10.21
N TRP A 394 13.60 5.07 10.29
CA TRP A 394 12.18 5.32 10.49
C TRP A 394 11.96 6.02 11.83
N ARG A 395 10.98 6.94 11.88
CA ARG A 395 10.58 7.63 13.11
C ARG A 395 9.09 7.42 13.34
N GLU A 396 8.70 7.20 14.59
CA GLU A 396 7.29 7.16 14.96
C GLU A 396 6.68 8.55 14.86
N VAL A 397 5.49 8.64 14.28
CA VAL A 397 4.70 9.86 14.23
C VAL A 397 3.74 9.86 15.42
N PHE A 398 2.98 8.79 15.58
CA PHE A 398 2.05 8.53 16.69
C PHE A 398 1.60 7.06 16.68
N HIS A 399 0.86 6.67 17.72
CA HIS A 399 0.13 5.40 17.77
C HIS A 399 -1.26 5.55 18.39
N PHE A 400 -2.13 4.57 18.18
CA PHE A 400 -3.48 4.56 18.76
C PHE A 400 -4.03 3.13 18.96
N GLY A 401 -4.76 2.93 20.05
CA GLY A 401 -5.42 1.67 20.41
C GLY A 401 -6.80 1.51 19.80
N ARG A 402 -7.11 0.30 19.31
CA ARG A 402 -8.44 -0.13 18.82
C ARG A 402 -8.68 -1.60 19.10
N ASP A 403 -9.92 -2.05 18.89
CA ASP A 403 -10.31 -3.46 19.00
C ASP A 403 -9.87 -4.31 17.79
N THR A 404 -9.46 -3.64 16.71
CA THR A 404 -8.85 -4.22 15.51
C THR A 404 -7.75 -3.31 14.95
N PHE A 405 -7.03 -3.78 13.94
CA PHE A 405 -6.03 -2.97 13.25
C PHE A 405 -6.63 -2.12 12.14
N ALA A 406 -6.02 -0.95 11.90
CA ALA A 406 -6.18 -0.19 10.68
C ALA A 406 -5.46 -0.93 9.54
N ARG A 407 -6.18 -1.19 8.45
CA ARG A 407 -5.71 -1.99 7.31
C ARG A 407 -5.18 -1.13 6.17
N SER A 408 -5.75 0.06 6.02
CA SER A 408 -5.35 1.04 5.02
C SER A 408 -5.48 2.45 5.58
N PHE A 409 -4.77 3.39 4.98
CA PHE A 409 -4.80 4.79 5.43
C PHE A 409 -4.51 5.78 4.30
N GLU A 410 -4.99 7.00 4.53
CA GLU A 410 -4.75 8.13 3.67
C GLU A 410 -4.38 9.38 4.48
N GLU A 411 -3.68 10.31 3.83
CA GLU A 411 -3.24 11.57 4.44
C GLU A 411 -3.53 12.74 3.50
N GLN A 412 -4.08 13.81 4.07
CA GLN A 412 -4.22 15.08 3.39
C GLN A 412 -4.06 16.27 4.34
N ASN A 413 -3.13 17.17 4.03
CA ASN A 413 -2.90 18.42 4.75
C ASN A 413 -2.67 18.23 6.27
N GLY A 414 -2.03 17.13 6.66
CA GLY A 414 -1.75 16.72 8.04
C GLY A 414 -2.87 15.91 8.69
N ASP A 415 -4.06 15.83 8.09
CA ASP A 415 -5.14 14.97 8.56
C ASP A 415 -4.88 13.52 8.10
N PHE A 416 -5.01 12.57 9.02
CA PHE A 416 -4.92 11.14 8.71
C PHE A 416 -6.29 10.48 8.75
N TYR A 417 -6.52 9.56 7.83
CA TYR A 417 -7.75 8.79 7.70
C TYR A 417 -7.39 7.31 7.71
N PHE A 418 -8.11 6.51 8.48
CA PHE A 418 -7.81 5.09 8.64
C PHE A 418 -9.04 4.23 8.39
N GLY A 419 -8.85 3.15 7.64
CA GLY A 419 -9.87 2.13 7.41
C GLY A 419 -9.59 0.91 8.28
N LEU A 420 -10.49 0.60 9.21
CA LEU A 420 -10.34 -0.57 10.07
C LEU A 420 -10.62 -1.87 9.31
N GLY A 421 -9.78 -2.87 9.53
CA GLY A 421 -9.91 -4.19 8.94
C GLY A 421 -9.76 -5.30 9.98
N SER A 422 -9.79 -6.55 9.54
CA SER A 422 -9.58 -7.73 10.38
C SER A 422 -9.02 -8.89 9.54
N TYR A 423 -8.47 -9.90 10.20
CA TYR A 423 -8.27 -11.22 9.57
C TYR A 423 -9.57 -12.04 9.62
N ALA A 424 -9.59 -13.19 8.94
CA ALA A 424 -10.81 -14.00 8.81
C ALA A 424 -11.08 -14.86 10.06
N ASP A 425 -10.10 -15.03 10.94
CA ASP A 425 -10.21 -15.77 12.20
C ASP A 425 -10.95 -14.98 13.29
N VAL A 426 -10.73 -13.66 13.36
CA VAL A 426 -11.37 -12.76 14.32
C VAL A 426 -11.87 -11.53 13.57
N VAL A 427 -13.19 -11.31 13.58
CA VAL A 427 -13.84 -10.22 12.86
C VAL A 427 -14.59 -9.30 13.84
N PRO A 428 -13.93 -8.28 14.39
CA PRO A 428 -14.56 -7.33 15.31
C PRO A 428 -15.68 -6.52 14.65
N ALA A 429 -16.63 -6.05 15.44
CA ALA A 429 -17.76 -5.25 14.96
C ALA A 429 -17.31 -3.94 14.29
N SER A 430 -16.15 -3.41 14.69
CA SER A 430 -15.52 -2.20 14.15
C SER A 430 -14.90 -2.38 12.76
N THR A 431 -14.78 -3.61 12.25
CA THR A 431 -14.29 -3.88 10.88
C THR A 431 -15.10 -3.08 9.86
N GLY A 432 -14.41 -2.26 9.05
CA GLY A 432 -15.02 -1.34 8.11
C GLY A 432 -15.39 0.03 8.67
N THR A 433 -14.94 0.36 9.88
CA THR A 433 -15.06 1.72 10.43
C THR A 433 -13.97 2.61 9.88
N ILE A 434 -14.32 3.84 9.53
CA ILE A 434 -13.38 4.87 9.11
C ILE A 434 -13.12 5.82 10.28
N LEU A 435 -11.85 6.08 10.54
CA LEU A 435 -11.37 6.98 11.57
C LEU A 435 -10.70 8.20 10.94
N LYS A 436 -10.66 9.31 11.68
CA LYS A 436 -9.90 10.52 11.35
C LYS A 436 -9.08 11.00 12.54
N LEU A 437 -7.81 11.31 12.31
CA LEU A 437 -6.98 12.16 13.17
C LEU A 437 -6.82 13.52 12.49
N SER A 438 -7.13 14.59 13.22
CA SER A 438 -6.95 15.94 12.67
C SER A 438 -5.51 16.42 12.84
N ALA A 439 -5.03 17.24 11.91
CA ALA A 439 -3.76 17.93 11.99
C ALA A 439 -3.66 18.70 13.32
N GLY A 440 -2.52 18.58 14.01
CA GLY A 440 -2.27 19.23 15.30
C GLY A 440 -2.71 18.41 16.53
N ALA A 441 -3.27 17.22 16.34
CA ALA A 441 -3.56 16.29 17.43
C ALA A 441 -2.41 15.33 17.78
N TYR A 442 -1.24 15.49 17.13
CA TYR A 442 -0.02 14.69 17.29
C TYR A 442 1.24 15.54 17.14
#